data_AF-A0AAU2VPB3-F1
#
_entry.id   AF-A0AAU2VPB3-F1
#
_cell.length_a   1.000
_cell.length_b   1.000
_cell.length_c   1.000
_cell.angle_alpha   90.00
_cell.angle_beta   90.00
_cell.angle_gamma   90.00
#
_symmetry.space_group_name_H-M   'P 1'
#
loop_
_entity.id
_entity.type
_entity.pdbx_description
1 polymer ?
#
loop_
_entity_poly.entity_id
_entity_poly.type
_entity_poly.pdbx_seq_one_letter_code
_entity_poly.pdbx_strand_id
1 'polypeptide(L)'
;MDGAGPHITLQLIPFGTGAHAGMTGSFVHMDFPDAQDPELVYVDTPAGDLFLESEAEIRRYRSMFEHLQAVALGPGESADLLASVCRSE
;
A
#
# COMPACT_ATOMS: atom_id res chain seq x y z
N MET A 1 -3.91 13.80 -26.54
CA MET A 1 -2.50 13.79 -26.13
C MET A 1 -2.56 13.37 -24.68
N ASP A 2 -2.61 12.07 -24.41
CA ASP A 2 -3.01 11.63 -23.06
C ASP A 2 -1.81 10.93 -22.44
N GLY A 3 -0.74 11.74 -22.32
CA GLY A 3 0.55 11.36 -21.78
C GLY A 3 0.51 11.30 -20.26
N ALA A 4 0.65 10.08 -19.75
CA ALA A 4 1.56 9.70 -18.68
C ALA A 4 1.66 10.67 -17.48
N GLY A 5 0.66 10.63 -16.61
CA GLY A 5 0.96 10.75 -15.17
C GLY A 5 1.63 9.46 -14.69
N PRO A 6 2.45 9.49 -13.61
CA PRO A 6 2.95 8.26 -13.04
C PRO A 6 1.77 7.37 -12.61
N HIS A 7 1.73 6.12 -13.09
CA HIS A 7 0.77 5.10 -12.64
C HIS A 7 1.07 4.60 -11.21
N ILE A 8 1.90 5.34 -10.46
CA ILE A 8 2.43 4.97 -9.16
C ILE A 8 2.24 6.15 -8.23
N THR A 9 1.51 5.92 -7.15
CA THR A 9 1.43 6.86 -6.02
C THR A 9 2.27 6.28 -4.89
N LEU A 10 3.30 7.01 -4.47
CA LEU A 10 4.11 6.65 -3.30
C LEU A 10 3.63 7.45 -2.10
N GLN A 11 3.39 6.76 -0.99
CA GLN A 11 3.12 7.38 0.30
C GLN A 11 4.05 6.79 1.35
N LEU A 12 4.53 7.64 2.27
CA LEU A 12 5.46 7.26 3.33
C LEU A 12 4.82 7.46 4.70
N ILE A 13 5.01 6.51 5.61
CA ILE A 13 4.66 6.66 7.03
C ILE A 13 5.93 7.11 7.77
N PRO A 14 5.96 8.31 8.39
CA PRO A 14 7.11 8.77 9.14
C PRO A 14 7.38 7.89 10.37
N PHE A 15 8.65 7.71 10.74
CA PHE A 15 9.04 6.91 11.90
C PHE A 15 8.39 7.38 13.22
N GLY A 16 8.07 8.68 13.35
CA GLY A 16 7.42 9.24 14.53
C GLY A 16 5.94 8.86 14.71
N THR A 17 5.31 8.23 13.70
CA THR A 17 3.87 7.84 13.73
C THR A 17 3.58 6.76 14.77
N GLY A 18 4.58 5.96 15.14
CA GLY A 18 4.43 4.87 16.09
C GLY A 18 3.73 3.65 15.49
N ALA A 19 2.92 2.95 16.31
CA ALA A 19 2.31 1.69 15.93
C ALA A 19 1.24 1.84 14.83
N HIS A 20 1.34 1.05 13.76
CA HIS A 20 0.41 1.06 12.63
C HIS A 20 0.25 -0.33 12.01
N ALA A 21 -0.83 -0.55 11.25
CA ALA A 21 -1.24 -1.88 10.76
C ALA A 21 -0.16 -2.61 9.93
N GLY A 22 0.65 -1.86 9.17
CA GLY A 22 1.72 -2.38 8.32
C GLY A 22 2.89 -3.01 9.10
N MET A 23 2.99 -2.77 10.41
CA MET A 23 4.01 -3.42 11.25
C MET A 23 3.82 -4.93 11.39
N THR A 24 2.64 -5.45 11.05
CA THR A 24 2.33 -6.88 11.12
C THR A 24 2.90 -7.67 9.94
N GLY A 25 3.21 -6.98 8.83
CA GLY A 25 3.71 -7.59 7.60
C GLY A 25 3.23 -6.85 6.34
N SER A 26 3.94 -7.07 5.24
CA SER A 26 3.58 -6.54 3.92
C SER A 26 2.49 -7.38 3.25
N PHE A 27 1.65 -6.72 2.46
CA PHE A 27 0.68 -7.37 1.59
C PHE A 27 0.49 -6.52 0.33
N VAL A 28 -0.08 -7.12 -0.70
CA VAL A 28 -0.49 -6.43 -1.93
C VAL A 28 -1.98 -6.65 -2.11
N HIS A 29 -2.73 -5.55 -2.12
CA HIS A 29 -4.14 -5.57 -2.44
C HIS A 29 -4.32 -5.26 -3.94
N MET A 30 -4.96 -6.16 -4.67
CA MET A 30 -5.24 -6.01 -6.10
C MET A 30 -6.74 -5.88 -6.32
N ASP A 31 -7.14 -4.72 -6.83
CA ASP A 31 -8.52 -4.37 -7.22
C ASP A 31 -8.50 -3.97 -8.70
N PHE A 32 -9.44 -4.52 -9.47
CA PHE A 32 -9.48 -4.41 -10.92
C PHE A 32 -10.81 -3.80 -11.38
N PRO A 33 -10.81 -2.92 -12.39
CA PRO A 33 -12.02 -2.27 -12.87
C PRO A 33 -12.96 -3.22 -13.64
N ASP A 34 -12.45 -4.35 -14.14
CA ASP A 34 -13.27 -5.38 -14.80
C ASP A 34 -13.90 -6.31 -13.76
N ALA A 35 -15.22 -6.41 -13.76
CA ALA A 35 -15.96 -7.27 -12.83
C ALA A 35 -15.69 -8.78 -13.03
N GLN A 36 -15.02 -9.18 -14.12
CA GLN A 36 -14.57 -10.55 -14.35
C GLN A 36 -13.23 -10.88 -13.67
N ASP A 37 -12.46 -9.85 -13.29
CA ASP A 37 -11.20 -10.02 -12.57
C ASP A 37 -11.46 -9.94 -11.05
N PRO A 38 -11.17 -11.01 -10.28
CA PRO A 38 -11.46 -11.01 -8.86
C PRO A 38 -10.52 -10.08 -8.10
N GLU A 39 -11.08 -9.31 -7.16
CA GLU A 39 -10.30 -8.63 -6.13
C GLU A 39 -9.60 -9.69 -5.25
N LEU A 40 -8.33 -9.49 -4.94
CA LEU A 40 -7.57 -10.45 -4.14
C LEU A 40 -6.42 -9.79 -3.38
N VAL A 41 -5.96 -10.48 -2.34
CA VAL A 41 -4.82 -10.05 -1.53
C VAL A 41 -3.71 -11.07 -1.61
N TYR A 42 -2.53 -10.62 -1.99
CA TYR A 42 -1.29 -11.40 -1.90
C TYR A 42 -0.57 -11.08 -0.59
N VAL A 43 -0.16 -12.13 0.12
CA VAL A 43 0.65 -12.03 1.34
C VAL A 43 1.87 -12.94 1.20
N ASP A 44 3.05 -12.34 1.27
CA ASP A 44 4.31 -13.07 1.36
C ASP A 44 4.53 -13.52 2.82
N THR A 45 4.74 -14.82 3.03
CA THR A 45 5.00 -15.38 4.35
C THR A 45 6.22 -16.30 4.31
N PRO A 46 6.92 -16.51 5.45
CA PRO A 46 8.04 -17.46 5.50
C PRO A 46 7.66 -18.90 5.11
N ALA A 47 6.38 -19.25 5.16
CA ALA A 47 5.86 -20.55 4.78
C ALA A 47 5.45 -20.65 3.30
N GLY A 48 5.57 -19.55 2.55
CA GLY A 48 5.16 -19.43 1.16
C GLY A 48 4.11 -18.34 0.93
N ASP A 49 3.75 -18.17 -0.33
CA ASP A 49 2.80 -17.18 -0.81
C ASP A 49 1.35 -17.56 -0.50
N LEU A 50 0.54 -16.59 -0.06
CA LEU A 50 -0.90 -16.74 0.12
C LEU A 50 -1.67 -15.80 -0.80
N PHE A 51 -2.67 -16.34 -1.49
CA PHE A 51 -3.66 -15.59 -2.26
C PHE A 51 -5.00 -15.70 -1.53
N LEU A 52 -5.50 -14.57 -1.03
CA LEU A 52 -6.75 -14.49 -0.28
C LEU A 52 -7.85 -13.92 -1.17
N GLU A 53 -8.92 -14.69 -1.35
CA GLU A 53 -10.02 -14.37 -2.25
C GLU A 53 -11.37 -14.30 -1.52
N SER A 54 -11.42 -14.66 -0.23
CA SER A 54 -12.67 -14.57 0.50
C SER A 54 -13.04 -13.12 0.79
N GLU A 55 -14.32 -12.79 0.65
CA GLU A 55 -14.83 -11.44 0.88
C GLU A 55 -14.48 -10.91 2.29
N ALA A 56 -14.45 -11.80 3.29
CA ALA A 56 -14.09 -11.44 4.66
C ALA A 56 -12.61 -11.05 4.81
N GLU A 57 -11.72 -11.77 4.12
CA GLU A 57 -10.29 -11.45 4.11
C GLU A 57 -10.01 -10.18 3.33
N ILE A 58 -10.58 -10.05 2.13
CA ILE A 58 -10.47 -8.85 1.29
C ILE A 58 -10.90 -7.61 2.06
N ARG A 59 -12.09 -7.60 2.69
CA ARG A 59 -12.56 -6.46 3.49
C ARG A 59 -11.61 -6.11 4.63
N ARG A 60 -11.01 -7.12 5.28
CA ARG A 60 -10.05 -6.91 6.38
C ARG A 60 -8.78 -6.21 5.87
N TYR A 61 -8.20 -6.69 4.78
CA TYR A 61 -6.99 -6.10 4.21
C TYR A 61 -7.22 -4.75 3.55
N ARG A 62 -8.38 -4.55 2.91
CA ARG A 62 -8.81 -3.23 2.44
C ARG A 62 -8.87 -2.22 3.59
N SER A 63 -9.49 -2.60 4.70
CA SER A 63 -9.53 -1.75 5.90
C SER A 63 -8.12 -1.44 6.40
N MET A 64 -7.23 -2.43 6.46
CA MET A 64 -5.83 -2.19 6.87
C MET A 64 -5.11 -1.22 5.92
N PHE A 65 -5.32 -1.36 4.60
CA PHE A 65 -4.75 -0.46 3.60
C PHE A 65 -5.25 0.98 3.78
N GLU A 66 -6.55 1.17 3.99
CA GLU A 66 -7.14 2.50 4.25
C GLU A 66 -6.57 3.14 5.53
N HIS A 67 -6.38 2.37 6.60
CA HIS A 67 -5.74 2.86 7.83
C HIS A 67 -4.29 3.26 7.59
N LEU A 68 -3.54 2.51 6.79
CA LEU A 68 -2.16 2.85 6.42
C LEU A 68 -2.11 4.13 5.61
N GLN A 69 -3.02 4.29 4.64
CA GLN A 69 -3.12 5.49 3.84
C GLN A 69 -3.47 6.73 4.68
N ALA A 70 -4.33 6.58 5.69
CA ALA A 70 -4.75 7.68 6.57
C ALA A 70 -3.63 8.21 7.49
N VAL A 71 -2.65 7.36 7.84
CA VAL A 71 -1.50 7.76 8.68
C VAL A 71 -0.24 8.06 7.88
N ALA A 72 -0.24 7.78 6.58
CA ALA A 72 0.85 8.13 5.68
C ALA A 72 0.79 9.61 5.29
N LEU A 73 1.95 10.16 4.96
CA LEU A 73 2.06 11.47 4.33
C LEU A 73 1.33 11.48 2.99
N GLY A 74 0.89 12.67 2.57
CA GLY A 74 0.36 12.86 1.22
C GLY A 74 1.43 12.55 0.15
N PRO A 75 1.06 12.30 -1.12
CA PRO A 75 2.02 11.95 -2.17
C PRO A 75 3.14 12.99 -2.36
N GLY A 76 2.81 14.29 -2.28
CA GLY A 76 3.79 15.37 -2.39
C GLY A 76 4.76 15.40 -1.21
N GLU A 77 4.24 15.37 0.02
CA GLU A 77 5.04 15.33 1.25
C GLU A 77 5.94 14.08 1.32
N SER A 78 5.44 12.97 0.80
CA SER A 78 6.21 11.72 0.66
C SER A 78 7.38 11.89 -0.31
N ALA A 79 7.16 12.53 -1.46
CA ALA A 79 8.21 12.83 -2.42
C ALA A 79 9.26 13.80 -1.82
N ASP A 80 8.82 14.82 -1.09
CA ASP A 80 9.70 15.78 -0.41
C ASP A 80 10.58 15.11 0.64
N LEU A 81 9.97 14.26 1.48
CA LEU A 81 10.69 13.50 2.50
C LEU A 81 11.71 12.56 1.85
N LEU A 82 11.31 11.78 0.83
CA LEU A 82 12.22 10.89 0.11
C LEU A 82 13.40 11.65 -0.49
N ALA A 83 13.13 12.78 -1.16
CA ALA A 83 14.16 13.59 -1.77
C ALA A 83 15.10 14.22 -0.73
N SER A 84 14.61 14.53 0.48
CA SER A 84 15.46 15.01 1.58
C SER A 84 16.45 13.95 2.06
N VAL A 85 16.04 12.68 2.12
CA VAL A 85 16.88 11.55 2.55
C VAL A 85 17.88 11.17 1.45
N CYS A 86 17.49 11.22 0.17
CA CYS A 86 18.43 10.94 -0.93
C CYS A 86 19.51 12.02 -1.12
N ARG A 87 19.27 13.26 -0.65
CA ARG A 87 20.25 14.35 -0.71
C ARG A 87 21.19 14.41 0.50
N SER A 88 20.86 13.70 1.57
CA SER A 88 21.74 13.60 2.74
C SER A 88 22.81 12.54 2.49
N GLU A 89 23.81 12.90 1.69
CA GLU A 89 25.14 12.26 1.63
C GLU A 89 26.24 13.31 1.71
#